data_AF-A0A5D0NFD1-F1
#
_entry.id   AF-A0A5D0NFD1-F1
#
_cell.length_a   1.000
_cell.length_b   1.000
_cell.length_c   1.000
_cell.angle_alpha   90.00
_cell.angle_beta   90.00
_cell.angle_gamma   90.00
#
_symmetry.space_group_name_H-M   'P 1'
#
loop_
_entity.id
_entity.type
_entity.pdbx_description
1 polymer ?
#
loop_
_entity_poly.entity_id
_entity_poly.type
_entity_poly.pdbx_seq_one_letter_code
_entity_poly.pdbx_strand_id
1 'polypeptide(L)'
;MLFSPGWRAPVRQDEVLAVFTFGLLLGGTLSAAVIWLLSGLSAPLPGPVRAGAILAAAFLGVAREWGLIRIPLPQNARQIPPDVLQTHLRRGALQFGFELGTGVRTYVSSSAPYVLALALFLGHGPLRTTLLAGTAFGAGRALSAALTYLSRDAHRDAAVAARMPPVRNATALSALAALALLLLT
;
A
#
# COMPACT_ATOMS: atom_id res chain seq x y z
N MET A 1 -3.02 17.72 17.40
CA MET A 1 -4.08 17.76 16.37
C MET A 1 -3.57 17.00 15.15
N LEU A 2 -3.97 15.74 14.99
CA LEU A 2 -3.59 14.93 13.83
C LEU A 2 -4.42 15.41 12.63
N PHE A 3 -3.72 15.92 11.62
CA PHE A 3 -4.27 16.44 10.37
C PHE A 3 -5.45 15.61 9.88
N SER A 4 -6.57 16.29 9.63
CA SER A 4 -7.72 15.71 8.96
C SER A 4 -7.23 15.05 7.66
N PRO A 5 -7.37 13.72 7.49
CA PRO A 5 -7.02 13.09 6.21
C PRO A 5 -7.84 13.77 5.13
N GLY A 6 -7.26 14.04 3.97
CA GLY A 6 -7.80 14.97 2.96
C GLY A 6 -9.22 14.72 2.44
N TRP A 7 -9.88 13.66 2.90
CA TRP A 7 -11.30 13.38 2.72
C TRP A 7 -12.24 13.92 3.82
N ARG A 8 -11.79 14.28 5.03
CA ARG A 8 -12.68 14.95 6.02
C ARG A 8 -12.79 16.44 5.69
N ALA A 9 -13.55 16.70 4.65
CA ALA A 9 -13.97 18.03 4.25
C ALA A 9 -15.10 18.53 5.16
N PRO A 10 -15.21 19.86 5.40
CA PRO A 10 -16.29 20.44 6.19
C PRO A 10 -17.67 20.36 5.50
N VAL A 11 -17.69 20.15 4.18
CA VAL A 11 -18.90 20.11 3.33
C VAL A 11 -18.72 19.02 2.26
N ARG A 12 -19.81 18.34 1.87
CA ARG A 12 -19.82 17.29 0.81
C ARG A 12 -18.78 16.19 1.02
N GLN A 13 -18.65 15.74 2.27
CA GLN A 13 -17.63 14.78 2.70
C GLN A 13 -17.72 13.43 1.96
N ASP A 14 -18.93 13.00 1.62
CA ASP A 14 -19.24 11.84 0.81
C ASP A 14 -18.62 11.93 -0.60
N GLU A 15 -18.81 13.07 -1.27
CA GLU A 15 -18.24 13.33 -2.59
C GLU A 15 -16.71 13.40 -2.53
N VAL A 16 -16.16 14.09 -1.53
CA VAL A 16 -14.71 14.21 -1.35
C VAL A 16 -14.08 12.85 -1.07
N LEU A 17 -14.73 12.00 -0.27
CA LEU A 17 -14.29 10.63 -0.02
C LEU A 17 -14.31 9.77 -1.29
N ALA A 18 -15.32 9.91 -2.15
CA ALA A 18 -15.39 9.21 -3.43
C ALA A 18 -14.24 9.64 -4.37
N VAL A 19 -13.98 10.95 -4.48
CA VAL A 19 -12.89 11.49 -5.30
C VAL A 19 -11.51 11.07 -4.77
N PHE A 20 -11.33 11.10 -3.46
CA PHE A 20 -10.13 10.60 -2.80
C PHE A 20 -9.92 9.09 -3.03
N THR A 21 -10.99 8.30 -2.94
CA THR A 21 -10.98 6.86 -3.23
C THR A 21 -10.58 6.59 -4.67
N PHE A 22 -11.15 7.33 -5.61
CA PHE A 22 -10.78 7.22 -7.02
C PHE A 22 -9.29 7.53 -7.24
N GLY A 23 -8.77 8.58 -6.59
CA GLY A 23 -7.33 8.87 -6.58
C GLY A 23 -6.51 7.70 -6.07
N LEU A 24 -6.87 7.12 -4.91
CA LEU A 24 -6.18 5.96 -4.33
C LEU A 24 -6.10 4.77 -5.29
N LEU A 25 -7.21 4.44 -5.94
CA LEU A 25 -7.26 3.35 -6.92
C LEU A 25 -6.36 3.66 -8.12
N LEU A 26 -6.47 4.86 -8.70
CA LEU A 26 -5.60 5.27 -9.81
C LEU A 26 -4.12 5.21 -9.46
N GLY A 27 -3.73 5.69 -8.29
CA GLY A 27 -2.33 5.68 -7.84
C GLY A 27 -1.78 4.26 -7.66
N GLY A 28 -2.59 3.36 -7.08
CA GLY A 28 -2.23 1.95 -6.91
C GLY A 28 -2.10 1.23 -8.25
N THR A 29 -3.06 1.43 -9.15
CA THR A 29 -3.06 0.87 -10.51
C THR A 29 -1.87 1.37 -11.33
N LEU A 30 -1.56 2.67 -11.27
CA LEU A 30 -0.41 3.24 -11.96
C LEU A 30 0.90 2.63 -11.46
N SER A 31 1.05 2.49 -10.14
CA SER A 31 2.27 1.91 -9.55
C SER A 31 2.46 0.47 -10.01
N ALA A 32 1.38 -0.32 -10.05
CA ALA A 32 1.40 -1.66 -10.62
C ALA A 32 1.75 -1.67 -12.11
N ALA A 33 1.20 -0.76 -12.91
CA ALA A 33 1.54 -0.66 -14.34
C ALA A 33 3.03 -0.36 -14.55
N VAL A 34 3.60 0.55 -13.74
CA VAL A 34 5.03 0.86 -13.77
C VAL A 34 5.87 -0.35 -13.34
N ILE A 35 5.49 -1.04 -12.25
CA ILE A 35 6.17 -2.27 -11.81
C ILE A 35 6.15 -3.33 -12.91
N TRP A 36 5.00 -3.56 -13.54
CA TRP A 36 4.86 -4.52 -14.63
C TRP A 36 5.74 -4.15 -15.82
N LEU A 37 5.72 -2.87 -16.23
CA LEU A 37 6.56 -2.39 -17.33
C LEU A 37 8.06 -2.60 -17.05
N LEU A 38 8.49 -2.28 -15.81
CA LEU A 38 9.89 -2.41 -15.41
C LEU A 38 10.30 -3.85 -15.09
N SER A 39 9.36 -4.78 -14.88
CA SER A 39 9.65 -6.19 -14.58
C SER A 39 10.57 -6.84 -15.62
N GLY A 40 10.48 -6.41 -16.88
CA GLY A 40 11.34 -6.87 -17.97
C GLY A 40 12.84 -6.62 -17.74
N LEU A 41 13.21 -5.67 -16.87
CA LEU A 41 14.61 -5.47 -16.46
C LEU A 41 15.16 -6.65 -15.66
N SER A 42 14.28 -7.46 -15.06
CA SER A 42 14.64 -8.67 -14.31
C SER A 42 14.58 -9.95 -15.16
N ALA A 43 14.28 -9.84 -16.46
CA ALA A 43 14.23 -10.97 -17.39
C ALA A 43 15.55 -11.78 -17.46
N PRO A 44 16.75 -11.17 -17.37
CA PRO A 44 18.01 -11.93 -17.37
C PRO A 44 18.22 -12.81 -16.13
N LEU A 45 17.48 -12.60 -15.05
CA LEU A 45 17.65 -13.37 -13.82
C LEU A 45 17.02 -14.76 -13.94
N PRO A 46 17.75 -15.84 -13.59
CA PRO A 46 17.20 -17.19 -13.59
C PRO A 46 15.99 -17.33 -12.65
N GLY A 47 15.01 -18.14 -13.04
CA GLY A 47 13.79 -18.39 -12.26
C GLY A 47 14.04 -18.69 -10.78
N PRO A 48 14.96 -19.62 -10.42
CA PRO A 48 15.26 -19.93 -9.02
C PRO A 48 15.83 -18.73 -8.24
N VAL A 49 16.63 -17.88 -8.89
CA VAL A 49 17.20 -16.67 -8.26
C VAL A 49 16.09 -15.67 -7.95
N ARG A 50 15.16 -15.49 -8.88
CA ARG A 50 13.98 -14.63 -8.67
C ARG A 50 13.10 -15.15 -7.54
N ALA A 51 12.75 -16.44 -7.56
CA ALA A 51 11.95 -17.06 -6.52
C ALA A 51 12.62 -16.96 -5.14
N GLY A 52 13.93 -17.27 -5.06
CA GLY A 52 14.72 -17.14 -3.85
C GLY A 52 14.74 -15.71 -3.30
N ALA A 53 14.90 -14.70 -4.17
CA ALA A 53 14.87 -13.29 -3.77
C ALA A 53 13.48 -12.87 -3.23
N ILE A 54 12.39 -13.32 -3.85
CA ILE A 54 11.02 -13.05 -3.38
C ILE A 54 10.81 -13.66 -1.99
N LEU A 55 11.16 -14.93 -1.80
CA LEU A 55 10.99 -15.63 -0.52
C LEU A 55 11.88 -15.05 0.57
N ALA A 56 13.12 -14.70 0.24
CA ALA A 56 14.02 -14.02 1.17
C ALA A 56 13.43 -12.68 1.63
N ALA A 57 12.91 -11.86 0.71
CA ALA A 57 12.27 -10.59 1.06
C ALA A 57 11.01 -10.79 1.92
N ALA A 58 10.19 -11.81 1.62
CA ALA A 58 9.02 -12.14 2.42
C ALA A 58 9.40 -12.57 3.85
N PHE A 59 10.44 -13.40 3.98
CA PHE A 59 10.96 -13.83 5.29
C PHE A 59 11.52 -12.65 6.09
N LEU A 60 12.31 -11.78 5.46
CA LEU A 60 12.80 -10.54 6.07
C LEU A 60 11.64 -9.62 6.49
N GLY A 61 10.59 -9.56 5.68
CA GLY A 61 9.35 -8.86 6.00
C GLY A 61 8.73 -9.38 7.30
N VAL A 62 8.53 -10.69 7.43
CA VAL A 62 8.02 -11.33 8.66
C VAL A 62 8.92 -11.04 9.86
N ALA A 63 10.22 -11.25 9.72
CA ALA A 63 11.18 -11.00 10.79
C ALA A 63 11.15 -9.53 11.25
N ARG A 64 11.00 -8.59 10.31
CA ARG A 64 10.85 -7.15 10.62
C ARG A 64 9.53 -6.86 11.33
N GLU A 65 8.40 -7.42 10.88
CA GLU A 65 7.10 -7.19 11.52
C GLU A 65 7.07 -7.74 12.96
N TRP A 66 7.73 -8.86 13.22
CA TRP A 66 7.92 -9.43 14.55
C TRP A 66 8.98 -8.72 15.41
N GLY A 67 9.67 -7.71 14.88
CA GLY A 67 10.68 -6.95 15.62
C GLY A 67 12.00 -7.70 15.85
N LEU A 68 12.23 -8.81 15.14
CA LEU A 68 13.49 -9.57 15.20
C LEU A 68 14.64 -8.84 14.51
N ILE A 69 14.33 -8.03 13.50
CA ILE A 69 15.31 -7.21 12.76
C ILE A 69 14.78 -5.78 12.55
N ARG A 70 15.70 -4.83 12.41
CA ARG A 70 15.38 -3.41 12.15
C ARG A 70 15.95 -2.98 10.80
N ILE A 71 15.17 -3.22 9.75
CA ILE A 71 15.50 -2.76 8.39
C ILE A 71 14.63 -1.54 8.05
N PRO A 72 15.21 -0.40 7.63
CA PRO A 72 14.43 0.73 7.14
C PRO A 72 13.74 0.35 5.82
N LEU A 73 12.46 0.72 5.69
CA LEU A 73 11.73 0.49 4.44
C LEU A 73 12.17 1.51 3.38
N PRO A 74 12.17 1.13 2.08
CA PRO A 74 12.56 2.02 0.99
C PRO A 74 11.43 3.03 0.71
N GLN A 75 11.24 3.97 1.62
CA GLN A 75 10.18 4.98 1.56
C GLN A 75 10.77 6.38 1.46
N ASN A 76 10.27 7.18 0.54
CA ASN A 76 10.56 8.61 0.50
C ASN A 76 9.68 9.26 1.56
N ALA A 77 10.18 9.39 2.79
CA ALA A 77 9.46 9.75 4.00
C ALA A 77 8.93 11.21 4.04
N ARG A 78 8.29 11.67 2.95
CA ARG A 78 7.82 13.05 2.76
C ARG A 78 6.30 13.10 2.80
N GLN A 79 5.74 13.72 3.83
CA GLN A 79 4.29 13.91 3.89
C GLN A 79 3.80 14.74 2.69
N ILE A 80 2.59 14.41 2.20
CA ILE A 80 1.96 15.17 1.12
C ILE A 80 1.60 16.56 1.70
N PRO A 81 2.00 17.67 1.06
CA PRO A 81 1.74 19.00 1.58
C PRO A 81 0.25 19.26 1.83
N PRO A 82 -0.13 19.84 2.99
CA PRO A 82 -1.53 20.10 3.32
C PRO A 82 -2.18 21.14 2.40
N ASP A 83 -1.38 22.01 1.79
CA ASP A 83 -1.84 23.09 0.90
C ASP A 83 -2.60 22.57 -0.32
N VAL A 84 -2.32 21.33 -0.74
CA VAL A 84 -3.03 20.63 -1.83
C VAL A 84 -4.54 20.58 -1.57
N LEU A 85 -4.97 20.54 -0.30
CA LEU A 85 -6.37 20.46 0.11
C LEU A 85 -7.05 21.83 0.25
N GLN A 86 -6.27 22.92 0.31
CA GLN A 86 -6.79 24.25 0.65
C GLN A 86 -7.29 25.04 -0.57
N THR A 87 -6.70 24.84 -1.75
CA THR A 87 -7.04 25.64 -2.94
C THR A 87 -8.28 25.13 -3.67
N HIS A 88 -8.45 23.80 -3.79
CA HIS A 88 -9.60 23.17 -4.45
C HIS A 88 -9.93 21.81 -3.83
N LEU A 89 -11.04 21.71 -3.08
CA LEU A 89 -11.44 20.50 -2.34
C LEU A 89 -11.42 19.20 -3.17
N ARG A 90 -12.09 19.17 -4.33
CA ARG A 90 -12.17 17.96 -5.17
C ARG A 90 -10.82 17.61 -5.80
N ARG A 91 -10.17 18.59 -6.45
CA ARG A 91 -8.87 18.39 -7.12
C ARG A 91 -7.78 18.02 -6.11
N GLY A 92 -7.79 18.66 -4.95
CA GLY A 92 -6.91 18.38 -3.83
C GLY A 92 -7.10 16.98 -3.27
N ALA A 93 -8.35 16.55 -3.04
CA ALA A 93 -8.66 15.20 -2.60
C ALA A 93 -8.25 14.13 -3.63
N LEU A 94 -8.44 14.41 -4.93
CA LEU A 94 -7.99 13.53 -6.00
C LEU A 94 -6.47 13.40 -6.01
N GLN A 95 -5.75 14.51 -5.99
CA GLN A 95 -4.29 14.53 -5.99
C GLN A 95 -3.72 13.86 -4.73
N PHE A 96 -4.25 14.21 -3.57
CA PHE A 96 -3.84 13.62 -2.30
C PHE A 96 -4.10 12.10 -2.29
N GLY A 97 -5.28 11.66 -2.74
CA GLY A 97 -5.61 10.25 -2.89
C GLY A 97 -4.69 9.54 -3.87
N PHE A 98 -4.40 10.15 -5.02
CA PHE A 98 -3.48 9.61 -6.02
C PHE A 98 -2.07 9.44 -5.48
N GLU A 99 -1.49 10.49 -4.89
CA GLU A 99 -0.14 10.45 -4.32
C GLU A 99 -0.06 9.42 -3.18
N LEU A 100 -1.07 9.35 -2.32
CA LEU A 100 -1.18 8.34 -1.27
C LEU A 100 -1.32 6.92 -1.87
N GLY A 101 -2.07 6.78 -2.97
CA GLY A 101 -2.31 5.52 -3.67
C GLY A 101 -1.05 4.96 -4.32
N THR A 102 -0.11 5.81 -4.74
CA THR A 102 1.17 5.34 -5.29
C THR A 102 2.07 4.67 -4.25
N GLY A 103 1.91 5.02 -2.97
CA GLY A 103 2.79 4.52 -1.90
C GLY A 103 4.24 5.02 -1.96
N VAL A 104 4.59 5.93 -2.89
CA VAL A 104 5.97 6.38 -3.11
C VAL A 104 6.37 7.50 -2.15
N ARG A 105 5.48 8.47 -1.91
CA ARG A 105 5.77 9.64 -1.06
C ARG A 105 5.38 9.43 0.40
N THR A 106 4.43 8.55 0.70
CA THR A 106 3.85 8.45 2.05
C THR A 106 4.44 7.29 2.82
N TYR A 107 4.45 7.43 4.15
CA TYR A 107 4.84 6.34 5.03
C TYR A 107 3.95 5.12 4.82
N VAL A 108 4.58 3.98 4.56
CA VAL A 108 3.95 2.67 4.56
C VAL A 108 4.61 1.88 5.69
N SER A 109 3.87 1.68 6.77
CA SER A 109 4.42 1.10 8.01
C SER A 109 4.65 -0.41 7.93
N SER A 110 3.93 -1.09 7.05
CA SER A 110 4.03 -2.54 6.81
C SER A 110 5.03 -2.86 5.72
N SER A 111 5.76 -3.95 5.90
CA SER A 111 6.66 -4.52 4.88
C SER A 111 5.90 -5.19 3.74
N ALA A 112 4.64 -5.60 3.94
CA ALA A 112 3.90 -6.42 2.99
C ALA A 112 3.72 -5.78 1.60
N PRO A 113 3.41 -4.47 1.45
CA PRO A 113 3.33 -3.83 0.13
C PRO A 113 4.66 -3.84 -0.62
N TYR A 114 5.79 -3.73 0.09
CA TYR A 114 7.12 -3.79 -0.53
C TYR A 114 7.48 -5.20 -0.99
N VAL A 115 7.15 -6.21 -0.18
CA VAL A 115 7.31 -7.62 -0.56
C VAL A 115 6.45 -7.94 -1.78
N LEU A 116 5.19 -7.50 -1.80
CA LEU A 116 4.31 -7.68 -2.95
C LEU A 116 4.84 -6.96 -4.20
N ALA A 117 5.30 -5.72 -4.08
CA ALA A 117 5.88 -4.98 -5.20
C ALA A 117 7.10 -5.70 -5.80
N LEU A 118 7.99 -6.24 -4.95
CA LEU A 118 9.13 -7.03 -5.40
C LEU A 118 8.69 -8.35 -6.05
N ALA A 119 7.69 -9.02 -5.49
CA ALA A 119 7.14 -10.25 -6.05
C ALA A 119 6.54 -10.02 -7.45
N LEU A 120 5.80 -8.92 -7.64
CA LEU A 120 5.26 -8.54 -8.94
C LEU A 120 6.37 -8.17 -9.95
N PHE A 121 7.40 -7.47 -9.49
CA PHE A 121 8.55 -7.09 -10.31
C PHE A 121 9.35 -8.31 -10.79
N LEU A 122 9.65 -9.27 -9.90
CA LEU A 122 10.47 -10.44 -10.22
C LEU A 122 9.65 -11.62 -10.77
N GLY A 123 8.35 -11.67 -10.50
CA GLY A 123 7.48 -12.79 -10.84
C GLY A 123 7.08 -12.87 -12.31
N HIS A 124 7.23 -11.78 -13.08
CA HIS A 124 6.85 -11.71 -14.50
C HIS A 124 5.40 -12.17 -14.78
N GLY A 125 4.50 -11.87 -13.84
CA GLY A 125 3.08 -12.21 -13.97
C GLY A 125 2.38 -11.43 -15.09
N PRO A 126 1.20 -11.89 -15.53
CA PRO A 126 0.43 -11.20 -16.56
C PRO A 126 -0.02 -9.83 -16.07
N LEU A 127 -0.09 -8.85 -16.98
CA LEU A 127 -0.47 -7.46 -16.69
C LEU A 127 -1.72 -7.36 -15.81
N ARG A 128 -2.76 -8.14 -16.14
CA ARG A 128 -4.04 -8.14 -15.40
C ARG A 128 -3.86 -8.42 -13.91
N THR A 129 -3.06 -9.42 -13.55
CA THR A 129 -2.80 -9.77 -12.14
C THR A 129 -2.04 -8.67 -11.41
N THR A 130 -1.09 -8.03 -12.09
CA THR A 130 -0.30 -6.94 -11.51
C THR A 130 -1.16 -5.71 -11.27
N LEU A 131 -2.00 -5.33 -12.25
CA LEU A 131 -2.95 -4.23 -12.12
C LEU A 131 -3.98 -4.48 -11.02
N LEU A 132 -4.51 -5.71 -10.91
CA LEU A 132 -5.42 -6.09 -9.83
C LEU A 132 -4.75 -5.96 -8.45
N ALA A 133 -3.49 -6.38 -8.31
CA ALA A 133 -2.75 -6.26 -7.07
C ALA A 133 -2.52 -4.78 -6.67
N GLY A 134 -2.15 -3.92 -7.62
CA GLY A 134 -2.03 -2.47 -7.39
C GLY A 134 -3.37 -1.81 -7.06
N THR A 135 -4.44 -2.19 -7.76
CA THR A 135 -5.79 -1.70 -7.48
C THR A 135 -6.24 -2.12 -6.08
N ALA A 136 -5.99 -3.38 -5.70
CA ALA A 136 -6.31 -3.91 -4.37
C ALA A 136 -5.52 -3.20 -3.27
N PHE A 137 -4.27 -2.82 -3.51
CA PHE A 137 -3.49 -1.97 -2.61
C PHE A 137 -4.18 -0.62 -2.38
N GLY A 138 -4.56 0.08 -3.46
CA GLY A 138 -5.33 1.33 -3.39
C GLY A 138 -6.67 1.15 -2.67
N ALA A 139 -7.39 0.06 -2.97
CA ALA A 139 -8.67 -0.27 -2.36
C ALA A 139 -8.56 -0.56 -0.87
N GLY A 140 -7.51 -1.24 -0.41
CA GLY A 140 -7.25 -1.47 1.01
C GLY A 140 -7.07 -0.16 1.79
N ARG A 141 -6.36 0.82 1.20
CA ARG A 141 -6.25 2.17 1.79
C ARG A 141 -7.59 2.91 1.77
N ALA A 142 -8.37 2.77 0.71
CA ALA A 142 -9.69 3.39 0.60
C ALA A 142 -10.67 2.80 1.62
N LEU A 143 -10.65 1.48 1.84
CA LEU A 143 -11.44 0.80 2.84
C LEU A 143 -11.12 1.32 4.25
N SER A 144 -9.84 1.57 4.56
CA SER A 144 -9.44 2.16 5.84
C SER A 144 -10.08 3.55 6.05
N ALA A 145 -10.08 4.40 5.02
CA ALA A 145 -10.72 5.72 5.07
C ALA A 145 -12.25 5.61 5.19
N ALA A 146 -12.89 4.73 4.41
CA ALA A 146 -14.33 4.50 4.45
C ALA A 146 -14.80 3.96 5.81
N LEU A 147 -14.11 2.96 6.37
CA LEU A 147 -14.44 2.44 7.70
C LEU A 147 -14.26 3.50 8.80
N THR A 148 -13.28 4.38 8.64
CA THR A 148 -13.09 5.51 9.56
C THR A 148 -14.24 6.50 9.45
N TYR A 149 -14.66 6.85 8.23
CA TYR A 149 -15.84 7.70 7.97
C TYR A 149 -17.12 7.11 8.59
N LEU A 150 -17.35 5.81 8.40
CA LEU A 150 -18.56 5.13 8.88
C LEU A 150 -18.61 4.97 10.41
N SER A 151 -17.45 4.75 11.04
CA SER A 151 -17.41 4.43 12.48
C SER A 151 -17.85 5.57 13.39
N ARG A 152 -17.57 6.83 13.02
CA ARG A 152 -17.83 8.05 13.83
C ARG A 152 -17.39 7.96 15.30
N ASP A 153 -16.48 7.05 15.63
CA ASP A 153 -16.01 6.80 17.00
C ASP A 153 -14.70 7.53 17.28
N ALA A 154 -14.69 8.35 18.34
CA ALA A 154 -13.53 9.11 18.77
C ALA A 154 -12.39 8.22 19.32
N HIS A 155 -12.68 7.01 19.80
CA HIS A 155 -11.69 6.09 20.38
C HIS A 155 -11.12 5.09 19.36
N ARG A 156 -11.61 5.13 18.11
CA ARG A 156 -11.20 4.20 17.05
C ARG A 156 -9.69 4.19 16.84
N ASP A 157 -9.05 5.34 16.83
CA ASP A 157 -7.61 5.43 16.53
C ASP A 157 -6.78 4.66 17.55
N ALA A 158 -7.15 4.71 18.85
CA ALA A 158 -6.51 3.94 19.90
C ALA A 158 -6.77 2.43 19.75
N ALA A 159 -8.01 2.04 19.45
CA ALA A 159 -8.36 0.64 19.22
C ALA A 159 -7.65 0.05 18.00
N VAL A 160 -7.52 0.82 16.91
CA VAL A 160 -6.79 0.44 15.70
C VAL A 160 -5.30 0.33 16.00
N ALA A 161 -4.72 1.27 16.74
CA ALA A 161 -3.31 1.22 17.14
C ALA A 161 -2.99 -0.04 17.95
N ALA A 162 -3.84 -0.41 18.91
CA ALA A 162 -3.67 -1.62 19.72
C ALA A 162 -3.75 -2.92 18.90
N ARG A 163 -4.57 -2.95 17.84
CA ARG A 163 -4.75 -4.12 16.97
C ARG A 163 -3.78 -4.15 15.79
N MET A 164 -3.04 -3.08 15.52
CA MET A 164 -2.17 -2.98 14.35
C MET A 164 -1.01 -4.00 14.35
N PRO A 165 -0.31 -4.26 15.48
CA PRO A 165 0.77 -5.24 15.50
C PRO A 165 0.34 -6.67 15.06
N PRO A 166 -0.70 -7.30 15.66
CA PRO A 166 -1.10 -8.63 15.23
C PRO A 166 -1.62 -8.67 13.79
N VAL A 167 -2.30 -7.62 13.31
CA VAL A 167 -2.76 -7.54 11.91
C VAL A 167 -1.58 -7.49 10.94
N ARG A 168 -0.57 -6.69 11.24
CA ARG A 168 0.66 -6.60 10.43
C ARG A 168 1.41 -7.94 10.39
N ASN A 169 1.56 -8.58 11.55
CA ASN A 169 2.21 -9.88 11.67
C ASN A 169 1.47 -10.96 10.88
N ALA A 170 0.15 -11.05 11.04
CA ALA A 170 -0.68 -12.00 10.30
C ALA A 170 -0.59 -11.76 8.79
N THR A 171 -0.63 -10.49 8.35
CA THR A 171 -0.52 -10.13 6.93
C THR A 171 0.84 -10.53 6.35
N ALA A 172 1.94 -10.31 7.07
CA ALA A 172 3.27 -10.71 6.62
C ALA A 172 3.41 -12.24 6.53
N LEU A 173 2.89 -12.98 7.51
CA LEU A 173 2.88 -14.45 7.49
C LEU A 173 2.02 -15.00 6.35
N SER A 174 0.82 -14.46 6.15
CA SER A 174 -0.06 -14.85 5.05
C SER A 174 0.59 -14.57 3.68
N ALA A 175 1.28 -13.43 3.54
CA ALA A 175 2.02 -13.11 2.32
C ALA A 175 3.17 -14.11 2.08
N LEU A 176 3.97 -14.43 3.12
CA LEU A 176 5.02 -15.42 3.02
C LEU A 176 4.46 -16.80 2.63
N ALA A 177 3.41 -17.26 3.30
CA ALA A 177 2.78 -18.54 3.02
C ALA A 177 2.22 -18.61 1.59
N ALA A 178 1.50 -17.57 1.14
CA ALA A 178 0.98 -17.50 -0.22
C ALA A 178 2.09 -17.51 -1.27
N LEU A 179 3.17 -16.75 -1.07
CA LEU A 179 4.31 -16.72 -1.99
C LEU A 179 5.08 -18.04 -1.99
N ALA A 180 5.27 -18.67 -0.83
CA ALA A 180 5.91 -19.98 -0.72
C ALA A 180 5.09 -21.04 -1.47
N LEU A 181 3.77 -21.06 -1.30
CA LEU A 181 2.88 -21.94 -2.04
C LEU A 181 2.99 -21.69 -3.55
N LEU A 182 2.92 -20.43 -3.99
CA LEU A 182 2.96 -20.11 -5.42
C LEU A 182 4.30 -20.41 -6.12
N LEU A 183 5.41 -20.40 -5.38
CA LEU A 183 6.77 -20.51 -5.97
C LEU A 183 7.43 -21.88 -5.78
N LEU A 184 6.92 -22.71 -4.88
CA LEU A 184 7.49 -24.03 -4.56
C LEU A 184 6.63 -25.20 -5.05
N THR A 185 5.43 -24.93 -5.58
CA THR A 185 4.57 -25.91 -6.27
C THR A 185 4.71 -25.78 -7.78
#